data_AF-A0A926I711-F1
#
_entry.id   AF-A0A926I711-F1
#
_cell.length_a   1.000
_cell.length_b   1.000
_cell.length_c   1.000
_cell.angle_alpha   90.00
_cell.angle_beta   90.00
_cell.angle_gamma   90.00
#
_symmetry.space_group_name_H-M   'P 1'
#
loop_
_entity.id
_entity.type
_entity.pdbx_description
1 polymer ?
#
loop_
_entity_poly.entity_id
_entity_poly.type
_entity_poly.pdbx_seq_one_letter_code
_entity_poly.pdbx_strand_id
1 'polypeptide(L)'
;MKIAVLFASNRHGGKHEEIKQMLLSLPLPHGYDFIEMADCEITHCKQDCPGCVIKSEGRCLFGDDFEKIQKRLVSADMNMIVVPVYCPYPSKFTALMEKLLGSCYLTENKPLKNKPTSIFYYCSSKIVDDTGLKILWQKYLMDEGYSFSEPNYPFLNQRFDEELNKRFDRDITKYIRDFMLTAGNPNFVQ
;
A
#
# COMPACT_ATOMS: atom_id res chain seq x y z
N MET A 1 -0.79 13.94 -11.25
CA MET A 1 -0.05 13.23 -10.17
C MET A 1 0.34 11.84 -10.63
N LYS A 2 1.47 11.34 -10.12
CA LYS A 2 1.92 9.96 -10.24
C LYS A 2 1.42 9.17 -9.02
N ILE A 3 0.64 8.11 -9.25
CA ILE A 3 0.11 7.25 -8.21
C ILE A 3 0.76 5.88 -8.33
N ALA A 4 1.47 5.43 -7.30
CA ALA A 4 1.92 4.05 -7.21
C ALA A 4 0.77 3.20 -6.68
N VAL A 5 0.29 2.24 -7.49
CA VAL A 5 -0.80 1.34 -7.12
C VAL A 5 -0.20 -0.03 -6.84
N LEU A 6 -0.13 -0.40 -5.55
CA LEU A 6 0.41 -1.69 -5.11
C LEU A 6 -0.73 -2.71 -4.98
N PHE A 7 -0.77 -3.67 -5.89
CA PHE A 7 -1.66 -4.82 -5.82
C PHE A 7 -0.98 -5.96 -5.06
N ALA A 8 -1.42 -6.19 -3.81
CA ALA A 8 -0.76 -7.13 -2.89
C ALA A 8 -1.01 -8.63 -3.19
N SER A 9 -1.91 -8.96 -4.11
CA SER A 9 -2.29 -10.36 -4.41
C SER A 9 -1.09 -11.12 -4.97
N ASN A 10 -0.96 -12.38 -4.55
CA ASN A 10 -0.01 -13.32 -5.15
C ASN A 10 -0.52 -13.89 -6.49
N ARG A 11 -1.75 -13.60 -6.89
CA ARG A 11 -2.41 -14.12 -8.09
C ARG A 11 -2.63 -13.01 -9.11
N HIS A 12 -2.45 -13.33 -10.39
CA HIS A 12 -2.89 -12.50 -11.50
C HIS A 12 -4.42 -12.53 -11.67
N GLY A 13 -4.96 -11.47 -12.26
CA GLY A 13 -6.37 -11.42 -12.63
C GLY A 13 -7.33 -11.13 -11.48
N GLY A 14 -8.58 -11.58 -11.64
CA GLY A 14 -9.64 -11.43 -10.65
C GLY A 14 -9.97 -9.97 -10.34
N LYS A 15 -10.27 -9.70 -9.06
CA LYS A 15 -10.68 -8.37 -8.61
C LYS A 15 -9.60 -7.30 -8.80
N HIS A 16 -8.31 -7.67 -8.78
CA HIS A 16 -7.23 -6.70 -9.02
C HIS A 16 -7.18 -6.22 -10.46
N GLU A 17 -7.34 -7.12 -11.43
CA GLU A 17 -7.39 -6.75 -12.85
C GLU A 17 -8.63 -5.89 -13.13
N GLU A 18 -9.78 -6.22 -12.52
CA GLU A 18 -10.98 -5.39 -12.59
C GLU A 18 -10.73 -3.95 -12.07
N ILE A 19 -10.09 -3.81 -10.91
CA ILE A 19 -9.72 -2.50 -10.35
C ILE A 19 -8.73 -1.77 -11.26
N LYS A 20 -7.72 -2.46 -11.80
CA LYS A 20 -6.72 -1.89 -12.72
C LYS A 20 -7.37 -1.35 -13.99
N GLN A 21 -8.22 -2.14 -14.65
CA GLN A 21 -8.96 -1.70 -15.83
C GLN A 21 -9.92 -0.55 -15.50
N MET A 22 -10.55 -0.58 -14.33
CA MET A 22 -11.38 0.53 -13.85
C MET A 22 -10.55 1.82 -13.74
N LEU A 23 -9.38 1.79 -13.08
CA LEU A 23 -8.50 2.96 -12.93
C LEU A 23 -8.05 3.52 -14.28
N LEU A 24 -7.67 2.65 -15.21
CA LEU A 24 -7.29 3.02 -16.58
C LEU A 24 -8.45 3.63 -17.38
N SER A 25 -9.70 3.28 -17.06
CA SER A 25 -10.89 3.82 -17.73
C SER A 25 -11.33 5.19 -17.21
N LEU A 26 -10.77 5.67 -16.09
CA LEU A 26 -11.18 6.94 -15.51
C LEU A 26 -10.64 8.13 -16.34
N PRO A 27 -11.45 9.16 -16.61
CA PRO A 27 -11.02 10.35 -17.35
C PRO A 27 -10.23 11.32 -16.45
N LEU A 28 -9.22 10.81 -15.74
CA LEU A 28 -8.39 11.59 -14.82
C LEU A 28 -6.97 11.73 -15.39
N PRO A 29 -6.32 12.91 -15.28
CA PRO A 29 -4.97 13.16 -15.78
C PRO A 29 -3.91 12.61 -14.81
N HIS A 30 -4.07 11.37 -14.36
CA HIS A 30 -3.16 10.71 -13.42
C HIS A 30 -2.28 9.70 -14.15
N GLY A 31 -1.00 9.66 -13.78
CA GLY A 31 -0.10 8.58 -14.21
C GLY A 31 -0.15 7.46 -13.18
N TYR A 32 -0.54 6.26 -13.60
CA TYR A 32 -0.57 5.08 -12.73
C TYR A 32 0.70 4.23 -12.90
N ASP A 33 1.38 3.95 -11.79
CA ASP A 33 2.54 3.06 -11.71
C ASP A 33 2.10 1.77 -10.98
N PHE A 34 1.64 0.77 -11.74
CA PHE A 34 1.07 -0.47 -11.20
C PHE A 34 2.16 -1.45 -10.74
N ILE A 35 2.24 -1.69 -9.43
CA ILE A 35 3.14 -2.68 -8.83
C ILE A 35 2.30 -3.92 -8.51
N GLU A 36 2.45 -4.98 -9.31
CA GLU A 36 1.78 -6.26 -9.08
C GLU A 36 2.70 -7.20 -8.30
N MET A 37 2.34 -7.52 -7.05
CA MET A 37 3.14 -8.45 -6.25
C MET A 37 3.19 -9.85 -6.87
N ALA A 38 2.21 -10.23 -7.69
CA ALA A 38 2.23 -11.48 -8.45
C ALA A 38 3.48 -11.58 -9.35
N ASP A 39 3.87 -10.49 -10.01
CA ASP A 39 5.05 -10.39 -10.89
C ASP A 39 6.38 -10.17 -10.16
N CYS A 40 6.34 -9.82 -8.87
CA CYS A 40 7.55 -9.47 -8.13
C CYS A 40 8.17 -10.71 -7.49
N GLU A 41 9.48 -10.84 -7.60
CA GLU A 41 10.27 -11.76 -6.78
C GLU A 41 10.61 -11.05 -5.47
N ILE A 42 9.96 -11.45 -4.38
CA ILE A 42 10.29 -10.95 -3.05
C ILE A 42 10.30 -12.09 -2.05
N THR A 43 11.42 -12.18 -1.34
CA THR A 43 11.66 -13.18 -0.31
C THR A 43 11.39 -12.61 1.07
N HIS A 44 11.13 -13.47 2.05
CA HIS A 44 10.97 -13.03 3.44
C HIS A 44 12.27 -12.36 3.95
N CYS A 45 12.14 -11.46 4.92
CA CYS A 45 13.32 -10.87 5.55
C CYS A 45 14.02 -11.92 6.43
N LYS A 46 15.32 -12.14 6.23
CA LYS A 46 16.10 -13.07 7.08
C LYS A 46 16.49 -12.48 8.44
N GLN A 47 16.42 -11.15 8.59
CA GLN A 47 16.75 -10.39 9.81
C GLN A 47 18.21 -10.48 10.29
N ASP A 48 18.97 -11.52 9.94
CA ASP A 48 20.34 -11.80 10.43
C ASP A 48 21.41 -11.76 9.34
N CYS A 49 21.13 -11.16 8.17
CA CYS A 49 22.04 -11.21 7.04
C CYS A 49 23.37 -10.50 7.37
N PRO A 50 24.54 -11.16 7.23
CA PRO A 50 25.83 -10.52 7.43
C PRO A 50 25.99 -9.30 6.53
N GLY A 51 26.29 -8.13 7.12
CA GLY A 51 26.46 -6.86 6.39
C GLY A 51 25.17 -6.04 6.19
N CYS A 52 23.99 -6.56 6.53
CA CYS A 52 22.73 -5.79 6.48
C CYS A 52 22.71 -4.64 7.50
N VAL A 53 23.69 -4.64 8.41
CA VAL A 53 23.93 -3.62 9.44
C VAL A 53 24.63 -2.38 8.87
N ILE A 54 25.06 -2.36 7.59
CA ILE A 54 25.76 -1.21 7.02
C ILE A 54 24.74 -0.15 6.55
N LYS A 55 24.51 0.82 7.45
CA LYS A 55 23.44 1.83 7.53
C LYS A 55 23.41 2.95 6.46
N SER A 56 24.10 2.84 5.33
CA SER A 56 24.24 4.00 4.41
C SER A 56 23.35 3.97 3.16
N GLU A 57 22.92 2.80 2.70
CA GLU A 57 22.35 2.68 1.34
C GLU A 57 20.83 2.38 1.33
N GLY A 58 20.21 2.11 2.48
CA GLY A 58 18.76 1.87 2.57
C GLY A 58 18.26 0.64 1.81
N ARG A 59 19.15 -0.32 1.52
CA ARG A 59 18.92 -1.38 0.55
C ARG A 59 18.96 -2.79 1.15
N CYS A 60 18.29 -3.74 0.50
CA CYS A 60 18.36 -5.14 0.92
C CYS A 60 19.57 -5.81 0.28
N LEU A 61 20.38 -6.54 1.05
CA LEU A 61 21.53 -7.28 0.48
C LEU A 61 21.12 -8.45 -0.43
N PHE A 62 19.88 -8.92 -0.30
CA PHE A 62 19.32 -9.90 -1.22
C PHE A 62 18.75 -9.15 -2.42
N GLY A 63 19.31 -9.41 -3.60
CA GLY A 63 18.95 -8.76 -4.87
C GLY A 63 17.59 -9.21 -5.43
N ASP A 64 16.55 -9.14 -4.61
CA ASP A 64 15.16 -9.33 -5.03
C ASP A 64 14.50 -7.98 -5.35
N ASP A 65 13.23 -7.98 -5.73
CA ASP A 65 12.56 -6.78 -6.25
C ASP A 65 12.22 -5.73 -5.19
N PHE A 66 12.62 -5.93 -3.92
CA PHE A 66 12.35 -5.00 -2.83
C PHE A 66 12.79 -3.56 -3.14
N GLU A 67 14.02 -3.36 -3.60
CA GLU A 67 14.54 -2.01 -3.91
C GLU A 67 13.74 -1.34 -5.04
N LYS A 68 13.33 -2.12 -6.05
CA LYS A 68 12.53 -1.63 -7.16
C LYS A 68 11.14 -1.19 -6.69
N ILE A 69 10.50 -1.99 -5.83
CA ILE A 69 9.20 -1.67 -5.24
C ILE A 69 9.31 -0.41 -4.38
N GLN A 70 10.29 -0.36 -3.47
CA GLN A 70 10.49 0.78 -2.57
C GLN A 70 10.72 2.07 -3.37
N LYS A 71 11.62 2.06 -4.37
CA LYS A 71 11.88 3.22 -5.22
C LYS A 71 10.62 3.74 -5.91
N ARG A 72 9.77 2.84 -6.42
CA ARG A 72 8.50 3.21 -7.06
C ARG A 72 7.55 3.89 -6.08
N LEU A 73 7.37 3.32 -4.89
CA LEU A 73 6.55 3.89 -3.80
C LEU A 73 7.08 5.25 -3.31
N VAL A 74 8.40 5.42 -3.21
CA VAL A 74 9.02 6.69 -2.80
C VAL A 74 8.84 7.77 -3.89
N SER A 75 8.99 7.40 -5.16
CA SER A 75 8.93 8.32 -6.30
C SER A 75 7.53 8.83 -6.66
N ALA A 76 6.48 8.18 -6.18
CA ALA A 76 5.10 8.57 -6.46
C ALA A 76 4.67 9.75 -5.60
N ASP A 77 3.72 10.54 -6.09
CA ASP A 77 3.10 11.61 -5.29
C ASP A 77 2.21 11.02 -4.19
N MET A 78 1.59 9.87 -4.47
CA MET A 78 0.69 9.14 -3.59
C MET A 78 0.83 7.63 -3.78
N ASN A 79 0.65 6.87 -2.70
CA ASN A 79 0.50 5.42 -2.73
C ASN A 79 -0.96 5.00 -2.57
N MET A 80 -1.41 4.07 -3.40
CA MET A 80 -2.65 3.32 -3.24
C MET A 80 -2.31 1.86 -3.00
N ILE A 81 -2.61 1.34 -1.81
CA ILE A 81 -2.31 -0.03 -1.42
C ILE A 81 -3.60 -0.86 -1.45
N VAL A 82 -3.68 -1.83 -2.34
CA VAL A 82 -4.87 -2.67 -2.56
C VAL A 82 -4.57 -4.10 -2.13
N VAL A 83 -5.24 -4.56 -1.07
CA VAL A 83 -4.92 -5.80 -0.37
C VAL A 83 -6.14 -6.72 -0.28
N PRO A 84 -6.06 -7.96 -0.79
CA PRO A 84 -7.07 -8.97 -0.53
C PRO A 84 -6.85 -9.64 0.85
N VAL A 85 -7.94 -10.05 1.49
CA VAL A 85 -7.91 -10.88 2.71
C VAL A 85 -7.35 -12.26 2.41
N TYR A 86 -6.24 -12.60 3.07
CA TYR A 86 -5.62 -13.93 3.14
C TYR A 86 -5.56 -14.32 4.64
N CYS A 87 -4.57 -15.10 5.10
CA CYS A 87 -4.39 -15.42 6.53
C CYS A 87 -3.14 -14.73 7.11
N PRO A 88 -3.23 -13.47 7.62
CA PRO A 88 -4.25 -12.47 7.30
C PRO A 88 -3.96 -11.73 5.98
N TYR A 89 -2.71 -11.69 5.52
CA TYR A 89 -2.29 -10.94 4.31
C TYR A 89 -1.54 -11.84 3.32
N PRO A 90 -1.47 -11.48 2.02
CA PRO A 90 -0.68 -12.22 1.05
C PRO A 90 0.80 -12.29 1.44
N SER A 91 1.42 -13.47 1.29
CA SER A 91 2.78 -13.72 1.77
C SER A 91 3.85 -12.78 1.18
N LYS A 92 3.76 -12.46 -0.12
CA LYS A 92 4.70 -11.52 -0.75
C LYS A 92 4.54 -10.09 -0.19
N PHE A 93 3.31 -9.68 0.14
CA PHE A 93 3.04 -8.40 0.78
C PHE A 93 3.54 -8.36 2.24
N THR A 94 3.39 -9.46 2.98
CA THR A 94 4.00 -9.60 4.31
C THR A 94 5.52 -9.48 4.24
N ALA A 95 6.16 -10.16 3.29
CA ALA A 95 7.61 -10.05 3.07
C ALA A 95 8.05 -8.60 2.74
N LEU A 96 7.27 -7.87 1.95
CA LEU A 96 7.50 -6.44 1.70
C LEU A 96 7.45 -5.63 2.99
N MET A 97 6.41 -5.84 3.81
CA MET A 97 6.26 -5.16 5.11
C MET A 97 7.43 -5.44 6.06
N GLU A 98 7.93 -6.68 6.11
CA GLU A 98 9.10 -7.04 6.93
C GLU A 98 10.38 -6.34 6.45
N LYS A 99 10.61 -6.29 5.14
CA LYS A 99 11.79 -5.60 4.59
C LYS A 99 11.70 -4.08 4.74
N LEU A 100 10.52 -3.49 4.57
CA LEU A 100 10.26 -2.07 4.87
C LEU A 100 10.53 -1.78 6.34
N LEU A 101 10.15 -2.69 7.25
CA LEU A 101 10.41 -2.55 8.68
C LEU A 101 11.91 -2.50 8.97
N GLY A 102 12.68 -3.42 8.39
CA GLY A 102 14.13 -3.41 8.48
C GLY A 102 14.73 -2.10 7.97
N SER A 103 14.30 -1.65 6.79
CA SER A 103 14.75 -0.37 6.20
C SER A 103 14.44 0.81 7.13
N CYS A 104 13.21 0.91 7.66
CA CYS A 104 12.81 2.01 8.55
C CYS A 104 13.50 2.02 9.92
N TYR A 105 13.92 0.87 10.46
CA TYR A 105 14.66 0.82 11.73
C TYR A 105 16.16 1.04 11.58
N LEU A 106 16.72 0.70 10.42
CA LEU A 106 18.17 0.74 10.20
C LEU A 106 18.68 2.07 9.65
N THR A 107 17.78 2.92 9.15
CA THR A 107 18.12 4.24 8.57
C THR A 107 17.55 5.38 9.41
N GLU A 108 18.29 6.49 9.51
CA GLU A 108 17.82 7.71 10.19
C GLU A 108 16.61 8.36 9.50
N ASN A 109 16.42 8.11 8.19
CA ASN A 109 15.31 8.65 7.41
C ASN A 109 14.41 7.52 6.87
N LYS A 110 13.17 7.45 7.35
CA LYS A 110 12.17 6.50 6.83
C LYS A 110 11.83 6.82 5.37
N PRO A 111 12.00 5.89 4.42
CA PRO A 111 11.82 6.19 3.00
C PRO A 111 10.40 6.65 2.62
N LEU A 112 9.38 6.14 3.32
CA LEU A 112 7.97 6.46 3.07
C LEU A 112 7.41 7.54 4.01
N LYS A 113 8.27 8.22 4.77
CA LYS A 113 7.84 9.27 5.71
C LYS A 113 6.91 10.27 5.02
N ASN A 114 5.78 10.57 5.67
CA ASN A 114 4.74 11.50 5.23
C ASN A 114 4.12 11.21 3.86
N LYS A 115 4.36 10.03 3.25
CA LYS A 115 3.85 9.72 1.92
C LYS A 115 2.32 9.61 1.93
N PRO A 116 1.58 10.47 1.20
CA PRO A 116 0.13 10.36 1.10
C PRO A 116 -0.28 8.96 0.67
N THR A 117 -1.12 8.30 1.47
CA THR A 117 -1.42 6.88 1.31
C THR A 117 -2.91 6.62 1.48
N SER A 118 -3.49 5.84 0.57
CA SER A 118 -4.76 5.16 0.77
C SER A 118 -4.55 3.65 0.87
N ILE A 119 -5.36 2.98 1.69
CA ILE A 119 -5.35 1.53 1.88
C ILE A 119 -6.74 0.99 1.64
N PHE A 120 -6.86 0.02 0.75
CA PHE A 120 -8.09 -0.66 0.41
C PHE A 120 -7.95 -2.14 0.74
N TYR A 121 -8.69 -2.60 1.74
CA TYR A 121 -8.68 -4.00 2.19
C TYR A 121 -10.02 -4.67 1.89
N TYR A 122 -10.00 -5.83 1.25
CA TYR A 122 -11.22 -6.45 0.74
C TYR A 122 -11.20 -7.98 0.76
N CYS A 123 -12.39 -8.61 0.83
CA CYS A 123 -12.57 -10.06 0.70
C CYS A 123 -13.51 -10.37 -0.47
N SER A 124 -13.00 -11.06 -1.50
CA SER A 124 -13.68 -11.26 -2.79
C SER A 124 -14.02 -9.91 -3.46
N SER A 125 -15.16 -9.31 -3.12
CA SER A 125 -15.53 -7.94 -3.51
C SER A 125 -15.85 -7.05 -2.31
N LYS A 126 -16.15 -7.64 -1.14
CA LYS A 126 -16.64 -6.94 0.04
C LYS A 126 -15.51 -6.11 0.65
N ILE A 127 -15.81 -4.85 1.01
CA ILE A 127 -14.92 -3.99 1.78
C ILE A 127 -14.85 -4.55 3.20
N VAL A 128 -13.64 -4.69 3.77
CA VAL A 128 -13.45 -5.21 5.13
C VAL A 128 -12.68 -4.22 5.99
N ASP A 129 -12.70 -4.47 7.30
CA ASP A 129 -12.01 -3.63 8.28
C ASP A 129 -10.50 -3.58 8.05
N ASP A 130 -10.00 -2.42 7.64
CA ASP A 130 -8.61 -2.13 7.33
C ASP A 130 -7.82 -1.59 8.55
N THR A 131 -8.43 -1.51 9.73
CA THR A 131 -7.84 -0.92 10.94
C THR A 131 -6.49 -1.54 11.28
N GLY A 132 -6.41 -2.86 11.36
CA GLY A 132 -5.16 -3.56 11.67
C GLY A 132 -4.06 -3.31 10.63
N LEU A 133 -4.43 -3.24 9.35
CA LEU A 133 -3.48 -2.96 8.27
C LEU A 133 -2.98 -1.52 8.32
N LYS A 134 -3.86 -0.54 8.60
CA LYS A 134 -3.50 0.86 8.77
C LYS A 134 -2.59 1.08 9.98
N ILE A 135 -2.85 0.42 11.12
CA ILE A 135 -1.97 0.42 12.31
C ILE A 135 -0.58 -0.13 11.95
N LEU A 136 -0.51 -1.21 11.18
CA LEU A 136 0.78 -1.77 10.76
C LEU A 136 1.51 -0.87 9.77
N TRP A 137 0.81 -0.23 8.84
CA TRP A 137 1.44 0.54 7.77
C TRP A 137 1.94 1.92 8.22
N GLN A 138 1.25 2.59 9.16
CA GLN A 138 1.62 3.94 9.60
C GLN A 138 3.02 4.05 10.21
N LYS A 139 3.58 2.95 10.74
CA LYS A 139 4.97 2.92 11.26
C LYS A 139 6.02 3.24 10.18
N TYR A 140 5.67 3.04 8.90
CA TYR A 140 6.51 3.39 7.75
C TYR A 140 6.35 4.86 7.33
N LEU A 141 5.26 5.50 7.75
CA LEU A 141 4.86 6.85 7.32
C LEU A 141 5.19 7.92 8.37
N MET A 142 5.34 7.54 9.64
CA MET A 142 5.53 8.44 10.77
C MET A 142 6.82 8.10 11.50
N ASP A 143 7.60 9.09 11.94
CA ASP A 143 8.83 8.84 12.73
C ASP A 143 8.51 8.41 14.16
N GLU A 144 7.67 9.20 14.83
CA GLU A 144 7.26 9.04 16.22
C GLU A 144 5.73 9.23 16.37
N GLY A 145 5.21 8.90 17.55
CA GLY A 145 3.82 9.18 17.90
C GLY A 145 2.77 8.31 17.19
N TYR A 146 3.14 7.36 16.34
CA TYR A 146 2.19 6.41 15.77
C TYR A 146 1.63 5.46 16.84
N SER A 147 0.34 5.18 16.77
CA SER A 147 -0.35 4.31 17.74
C SER A 147 -0.25 2.83 17.35
N PHE A 148 -0.25 1.95 18.35
CA PHE A 148 -0.36 0.50 18.15
C PHE A 148 -1.80 -0.01 18.35
N SER A 149 -2.72 0.85 18.76
CA SER A 149 -4.13 0.51 19.03
C SER A 149 -5.10 1.11 18.01
N GLU A 150 -4.72 2.20 17.35
CA GLU A 150 -5.58 2.87 16.37
C GLU A 150 -4.80 3.53 15.23
N PRO A 151 -5.40 3.65 14.04
CA PRO A 151 -4.80 4.43 12.95
C PRO A 151 -4.77 5.92 13.30
N ASN A 152 -3.61 6.54 13.43
CA ASN A 152 -3.48 7.97 13.67
C ASN A 152 -2.68 8.71 12.58
N TYR A 153 -2.26 8.00 11.54
CA TYR A 153 -1.86 8.63 10.28
C TYR A 153 -3.10 9.08 9.48
N PRO A 154 -3.10 10.28 8.85
CA PRO A 154 -4.20 10.76 8.02
C PRO A 154 -4.23 10.05 6.65
N PHE A 155 -4.66 8.78 6.65
CA PHE A 155 -4.90 8.05 5.40
C PHE A 155 -5.95 8.77 4.54
N LEU A 156 -5.74 8.78 3.23
CA LEU A 156 -6.57 9.56 2.30
C LEU A 156 -7.98 9.00 2.15
N ASN A 157 -8.17 7.69 2.33
CA ASN A 157 -9.47 7.06 2.26
C ASN A 157 -10.08 6.93 3.66
N GLN A 158 -11.41 7.07 3.74
CA GLN A 158 -12.15 6.95 5.00
C GLN A 158 -11.87 5.64 5.74
N ARG A 159 -12.01 5.66 7.07
CA ARG A 159 -11.96 4.45 7.90
C ARG A 159 -13.11 3.52 7.54
N PHE A 160 -12.90 2.22 7.73
CA PHE A 160 -13.96 1.24 7.53
C PHE A 160 -15.14 1.49 8.49
N ASP A 161 -16.34 1.40 7.94
CA ASP A 161 -17.60 1.25 8.66
C ASP A 161 -18.52 0.33 7.82
N GLU A 162 -19.56 -0.24 8.44
CA GLU A 162 -20.49 -1.12 7.71
C GLU A 162 -21.38 -0.35 6.70
N GLU A 163 -21.49 0.99 6.81
CA GLU A 163 -22.24 1.82 5.86
C GLU A 163 -21.51 1.91 4.50
N LEU A 164 -20.18 1.82 4.46
CA LEU A 164 -19.41 1.68 3.22
C LEU A 164 -19.92 0.51 2.36
N ASN A 165 -20.11 -0.64 2.98
CA ASN A 165 -20.60 -1.82 2.29
C ASN A 165 -22.03 -1.64 1.78
N LYS A 166 -22.86 -0.85 2.47
CA LYS A 166 -24.21 -0.51 1.99
C LYS A 166 -24.15 0.49 0.84
N ARG A 167 -23.35 1.55 0.97
CA ARG A 167 -23.20 2.61 -0.04
C ARG A 167 -22.64 2.10 -1.36
N PHE A 168 -21.72 1.14 -1.30
CA PHE A 168 -21.01 0.63 -2.48
C PHE A 168 -21.40 -0.80 -2.84
N ASP A 169 -22.56 -1.28 -2.39
CA ASP A 169 -23.10 -2.61 -2.71
C ASP A 169 -22.10 -3.76 -2.47
N ARG A 170 -21.29 -3.66 -1.42
CA ARG A 170 -20.21 -4.61 -1.10
C ARG A 170 -19.22 -4.81 -2.25
N ASP A 171 -18.93 -3.75 -3.01
CA ASP A 171 -17.99 -3.77 -4.13
C ASP A 171 -16.86 -2.77 -3.94
N ILE A 172 -15.67 -3.29 -3.65
CA ILE A 172 -14.45 -2.53 -3.50
C ILE A 172 -14.11 -1.72 -4.75
N THR A 173 -14.44 -2.20 -5.95
CA THR A 173 -14.16 -1.48 -7.20
C THR A 173 -14.98 -0.19 -7.26
N LYS A 174 -16.25 -0.21 -6.83
CA LYS A 174 -17.10 0.98 -6.75
C LYS A 174 -16.55 1.98 -5.73
N TYR A 175 -16.10 1.50 -4.58
CA TYR A 175 -15.51 2.37 -3.55
C TYR A 175 -14.21 3.04 -4.03
N ILE A 176 -13.29 2.29 -4.65
CA ILE A 176 -12.06 2.86 -5.21
C ILE A 176 -12.38 3.86 -6.32
N ARG A 177 -13.36 3.58 -7.19
CA ARG A 177 -13.81 4.49 -8.23
C ARG A 177 -14.29 5.83 -7.65
N ASP A 178 -15.18 5.79 -6.65
CA ASP A 178 -15.71 6.98 -5.98
C ASP A 178 -14.60 7.80 -5.30
N PHE A 179 -13.70 7.12 -4.59
CA PHE A 179 -12.51 7.73 -4.01
C PHE A 179 -11.67 8.44 -5.07
N MET A 180 -11.38 7.81 -6.21
CA MET A 180 -10.55 8.41 -7.26
C MET A 180 -11.20 9.60 -7.94
N LEU A 181 -12.52 9.55 -8.19
CA LEU A 181 -13.25 10.67 -8.76
C LEU A 181 -13.29 11.87 -7.80
N THR A 182 -13.30 11.61 -6.48
CA THR A 182 -13.19 12.65 -5.46
C THR A 182 -11.74 13.17 -5.35
N ALA A 183 -10.76 12.28 -5.48
CA ALA A 183 -9.34 12.61 -5.42
C ALA A 183 -8.83 13.41 -6.61
N GLY A 184 -9.47 13.25 -7.78
CA GLY A 184 -9.21 14.05 -8.97
C GLY A 184 -9.69 15.50 -8.87
N ASN A 185 -10.41 15.87 -7.80
CA ASN A 185 -10.83 17.25 -7.55
C ASN A 185 -9.62 18.07 -7.06
N PRO A 186 -9.30 19.24 -7.67
CA PRO A 186 -8.16 20.07 -7.27
C PRO A 186 -8.10 20.49 -5.80
N ASN A 187 -9.19 20.35 -5.04
CA ASN A 187 -9.26 20.65 -3.61
C ASN A 187 -8.98 19.46 -2.67
N PHE A 188 -8.57 18.29 -3.18
CA PHE A 188 -8.49 17.06 -2.39
C PHE A 188 -7.29 16.96 -1.43
N VAL A 189 -6.25 17.80 -1.60
CA VAL A 189 -5.00 17.72 -0.82
C VAL A 189 -4.67 19.08 -0.15
N GLN A 190 -5.70 19.86 0.22
CA GLN A 190 -5.52 21.03 1.08
C GLN A 190 -5.73 20.67 2.55
#